data_AF-A0A1G2NUX3-F1
#
_entry.id   AF-A0A1G2NUX3-F1
#
_cell.length_a   1.000
_cell.length_b   1.000
_cell.length_c   1.000
_cell.angle_alpha   90.00
_cell.angle_beta   90.00
_cell.angle_gamma   90.00
#
_symmetry.space_group_name_H-M   'P 1'
#
loop_
_entity.id
_entity.type
_entity.pdbx_description
1 polymer ?
#
loop_
_entity_poly.entity_id
_entity_poly.type
_entity_poly.pdbx_seq_one_letter_code
_entity_poly.pdbx_strand_id
1 'polypeptide(L)'
;MKTSKLLSNIKILIIALALSVGMSYAFADWTTPKSVAPTCVTDPANSSYDGGCLSPINIGSQSQAKLGPLTISAGDFRVANGKIGVGTLNPVFSVDVAKPSTWGRPSIGGSSPDNSKWFYMLIPGDSSASADIVRSNNTNLRIFTETARGGGTVKAQVVVTGDGKVGIGTSNPAQTLDVNGKTKTSELEVSRDVKVKEDLDVDGTVTIRGGVPGPGKVLTSDGDGNASWQAPAAGPREQFSFGGIYMVVGDWSTNRGRCAVVNPATGSCACPVGYGSGYLSDPYGGYYDAYYCYKIN
;
A
#
# COMPACT_ATOMS: atom_id res chain seq x y z
N MET A 1 124.71 44.57 -18.75
CA MET A 1 123.79 44.14 -17.66
C MET A 1 122.42 44.86 -17.74
N LYS A 2 121.81 44.99 -18.95
CA LYS A 2 120.53 45.72 -19.15
C LYS A 2 119.43 44.88 -19.84
N THR A 3 119.75 43.72 -20.41
CA THR A 3 118.82 42.88 -21.18
C THR A 3 117.95 41.95 -20.32
N SER A 4 118.42 41.49 -19.15
CA SER A 4 117.63 40.59 -18.28
C SER A 4 116.43 41.29 -17.61
N LYS A 5 116.58 42.56 -17.22
CA LYS A 5 115.46 43.36 -16.68
C LYS A 5 114.38 43.66 -17.72
N LEU A 6 114.76 43.85 -18.99
CA LEU A 6 113.81 44.12 -20.06
C LEU A 6 112.91 42.90 -20.34
N LEU A 7 113.47 41.69 -20.38
CA LEU A 7 112.69 40.45 -20.56
C LEU A 7 111.77 40.15 -19.36
N SER A 8 112.20 40.46 -18.14
CA SER A 8 111.35 40.30 -16.95
C SER A 8 110.15 41.24 -16.99
N ASN A 9 110.37 42.51 -17.37
CA ASN A 9 109.30 43.50 -17.46
C ASN A 9 108.29 43.18 -18.58
N ILE A 10 108.76 42.65 -19.72
CA ILE A 10 107.87 42.20 -20.81
C ILE A 10 107.01 41.00 -20.39
N LYS A 11 107.56 40.03 -19.67
CA LYS A 11 106.79 38.88 -19.15
C LYS A 11 105.70 39.31 -18.17
N ILE A 12 106.02 40.24 -17.26
CA ILE A 12 105.06 40.82 -16.31
C ILE A 12 103.97 41.58 -17.06
N LEU A 13 104.33 42.34 -18.10
CA LEU A 13 103.37 43.09 -18.91
C LEU A 13 102.41 42.16 -19.68
N ILE A 14 102.92 41.06 -20.25
CA ILE A 14 102.08 40.08 -20.97
C ILE A 14 101.12 39.36 -20.01
N ILE A 15 101.57 39.00 -18.81
CA ILE A 15 100.72 38.36 -17.80
C ILE A 15 99.66 39.34 -17.28
N ALA A 16 100.03 40.61 -17.05
CA ALA A 16 99.09 41.65 -16.63
C ALA A 16 98.03 41.93 -17.72
N LEU A 17 98.43 41.94 -18.99
CA LEU A 17 97.51 42.11 -20.12
C LEU A 17 96.56 40.91 -20.27
N ALA A 18 97.07 39.68 -20.07
CA ALA A 18 96.24 38.48 -20.10
C ALA A 18 95.22 38.42 -18.95
N LEU A 19 95.59 38.89 -17.75
CA LEU A 19 94.70 38.99 -16.60
C LEU A 19 93.66 40.12 -16.76
N SER A 20 94.00 41.23 -17.40
CA SER A 20 93.06 42.34 -17.64
C SER A 20 92.04 42.05 -18.74
N VAL A 21 92.38 41.20 -19.72
CA VAL A 21 91.45 40.82 -20.80
C VAL A 21 90.66 39.55 -20.44
N GLY A 22 91.18 38.71 -19.54
CA GLY A 22 90.57 37.41 -19.16
C GLY A 22 89.50 37.44 -18.07
N MET A 23 89.37 38.53 -17.28
CA MET A 23 88.25 38.66 -16.34
C MET A 23 87.02 39.19 -17.06
N SER A 24 86.43 38.30 -17.87
CA SER A 24 85.04 38.46 -18.30
C SER A 24 84.18 38.53 -17.04
N TYR A 25 83.62 39.70 -16.78
CA TYR A 25 82.58 39.90 -15.78
C TYR A 25 81.44 38.91 -16.07
N ALA A 26 81.38 37.82 -15.31
CA ALA A 26 80.17 37.03 -15.22
C ALA A 26 79.18 37.78 -14.31
N PHE A 27 78.64 38.90 -14.79
CA PHE A 27 77.32 39.29 -14.33
C PHE A 27 76.38 38.28 -14.97
N ALA A 28 75.95 37.29 -14.18
CA ALA A 28 74.71 36.60 -14.49
C ALA A 28 73.61 37.67 -14.39
N ASP A 29 73.27 38.28 -15.52
CA ASP A 29 72.04 39.06 -15.64
C ASP A 29 70.91 38.06 -15.49
N TRP A 30 70.22 38.11 -14.35
CA TRP A 30 69.01 37.33 -14.17
C TRP A 30 67.97 37.91 -15.11
N THR A 31 67.87 37.33 -16.29
CA THR A 31 66.69 37.50 -17.13
C THR A 31 65.56 36.74 -16.46
N THR A 32 64.46 37.45 -16.16
CA THR A 32 63.20 36.80 -15.78
C THR A 32 62.94 35.63 -16.74
N PRO A 33 62.47 34.46 -16.26
CA PRO A 33 62.13 33.36 -17.15
C PRO A 33 61.28 33.85 -18.32
N LYS A 34 61.68 33.51 -19.54
CA LYS A 34 60.92 33.76 -20.78
C LYS A 34 59.71 32.85 -20.81
N SER A 35 58.78 33.12 -19.92
CA SER A 35 57.52 32.46 -19.72
C SER A 35 56.69 33.44 -18.90
N VAL A 36 56.10 34.42 -19.57
CA VAL A 36 54.80 34.93 -19.13
C VAL A 36 53.99 33.66 -18.85
N ALA A 37 53.50 33.44 -17.62
CA ALA A 37 52.55 32.35 -17.36
C ALA A 37 51.55 32.36 -18.51
N PRO A 38 51.26 31.24 -19.20
CA PRO A 38 50.55 31.27 -20.47
C PRO A 38 49.39 32.25 -20.35
N THR A 39 49.50 33.44 -20.96
CA THR A 39 48.43 34.43 -21.01
C THR A 39 47.50 33.88 -22.04
N CYS A 40 46.83 32.85 -21.61
CA CYS A 40 46.27 31.90 -22.51
C CYS A 40 45.07 32.66 -23.10
N VAL A 41 44.98 32.62 -24.43
CA VAL A 41 44.16 33.57 -25.17
C VAL A 41 42.70 33.13 -25.03
N THR A 42 41.91 33.90 -24.29
CA THR A 42 40.51 33.57 -23.97
C THR A 42 39.49 34.10 -24.98
N ASP A 43 39.94 34.88 -25.97
CA ASP A 43 39.10 35.43 -27.04
C ASP A 43 38.88 34.39 -28.17
N PRO A 44 37.63 33.93 -28.42
CA PRO A 44 37.32 32.94 -29.45
C PRO A 44 37.55 33.41 -30.89
N ALA A 45 37.66 34.72 -31.13
CA ALA A 45 37.93 35.27 -32.46
C ALA A 45 39.42 35.29 -32.81
N ASN A 46 40.30 35.02 -31.84
CA ASN A 46 41.74 34.99 -32.03
C ASN A 46 42.18 33.62 -32.55
N SER A 47 42.99 33.59 -33.61
CA SER A 47 43.56 32.37 -34.21
C SER A 47 44.41 31.52 -33.26
N SER A 48 44.84 32.11 -32.13
CA SER A 48 45.62 31.45 -31.08
C SER A 48 44.77 31.11 -29.84
N TYR A 49 43.43 31.10 -29.97
CA TYR A 49 42.49 30.75 -28.91
C TYR A 49 42.82 29.38 -28.31
N ASP A 50 43.05 29.36 -26.98
CA ASP A 50 43.35 28.14 -26.23
C ASP A 50 42.12 27.75 -25.40
N GLY A 51 41.38 26.74 -25.86
CA GLY A 51 40.23 26.21 -25.14
C GLY A 51 40.54 25.63 -23.76
N GLY A 52 41.81 25.30 -23.47
CA GLY A 52 42.28 24.80 -22.18
C GLY A 52 42.45 25.86 -21.09
N CYS A 53 42.40 27.14 -21.47
CA CYS A 53 42.50 28.30 -20.58
C CYS A 53 41.42 28.46 -19.54
N LEU A 54 40.19 28.13 -19.93
CA LEU A 54 39.04 28.24 -19.06
C LEU A 54 39.16 27.07 -18.10
N SER A 55 39.72 27.33 -16.92
CA SER A 55 40.13 26.32 -15.94
C SER A 55 39.25 25.06 -15.97
N PRO A 56 39.86 23.87 -16.20
CA PRO A 56 39.21 22.60 -15.95
C PRO A 56 38.66 22.59 -14.53
N ILE A 57 37.59 21.82 -14.26
CA ILE A 57 37.19 21.51 -12.87
C ILE A 57 38.44 21.04 -12.14
N ASN A 58 38.89 21.75 -11.10
CA ASN A 58 40.07 21.27 -10.39
C ASN A 58 39.70 19.94 -9.71
N ILE A 59 40.51 18.92 -9.90
CA ILE A 59 40.39 17.58 -9.28
C ILE A 59 41.04 17.52 -7.87
N GLY A 60 41.14 18.67 -7.20
CA GLY A 60 41.70 18.80 -5.86
C GLY A 60 40.63 18.70 -4.76
N SER A 61 41.05 18.61 -3.49
CA SER A 61 40.16 18.52 -2.33
C SER A 61 39.45 19.83 -1.94
N GLN A 62 39.70 20.92 -2.68
CA GLN A 62 39.12 22.23 -2.43
C GLN A 62 37.78 22.39 -3.17
N SER A 63 36.75 22.82 -2.44
CA SER A 63 35.45 23.15 -3.00
C SER A 63 35.56 24.30 -4.02
N GLN A 64 34.92 24.16 -5.17
CA GLN A 64 34.88 25.18 -6.21
C GLN A 64 33.44 25.56 -6.51
N ALA A 65 33.15 26.86 -6.46
CA ALA A 65 31.93 27.44 -6.99
C ALA A 65 32.27 28.15 -8.30
N LYS A 66 31.70 27.70 -9.43
CA LYS A 66 31.78 28.39 -10.72
C LYS A 66 30.39 28.91 -11.06
N LEU A 67 30.29 30.18 -11.46
CA LEU A 67 29.04 30.74 -11.93
C LEU A 67 28.69 30.09 -13.27
N GLY A 68 27.54 29.43 -13.34
CA GLY A 68 27.06 28.72 -14.53
C GLY A 68 27.12 27.20 -14.42
N PRO A 69 26.57 26.49 -15.42
CA PRO A 69 26.34 25.07 -15.30
C PRO A 69 27.59 24.23 -15.58
N LEU A 70 27.86 23.27 -14.71
CA LEU A 70 28.87 22.25 -14.97
C LEU A 70 28.31 21.27 -16.01
N THR A 71 28.86 21.27 -17.22
CA THR A 71 28.49 20.32 -18.29
C THR A 71 29.66 19.37 -18.51
N ILE A 72 29.49 18.09 -18.18
CA ILE A 72 30.48 17.05 -18.43
C ILE A 72 29.97 16.25 -19.63
N SER A 73 30.61 16.44 -20.80
CA SER A 73 30.22 15.85 -22.09
C SER A 73 28.88 16.34 -22.66
N ALA A 74 28.74 16.24 -23.98
CA ALA A 74 27.68 16.79 -24.83
C ALA A 74 26.28 16.17 -24.59
N GLY A 75 25.67 16.46 -23.43
CA GLY A 75 24.26 16.15 -23.15
C GLY A 75 24.01 15.13 -22.04
N ASP A 76 25.03 14.47 -21.52
CA ASP A 76 24.83 13.32 -20.61
C ASP A 76 24.73 13.71 -19.12
N PHE A 77 25.45 14.73 -18.66
CA PHE A 77 25.39 15.19 -17.27
C PHE A 77 25.60 16.71 -17.15
N ARG A 78 24.65 17.41 -16.51
CA ARG A 78 24.67 18.87 -16.32
C ARG A 78 24.21 19.28 -14.94
N VAL A 79 24.92 20.18 -14.26
CA VAL A 79 24.40 20.86 -13.06
C VAL A 79 24.06 22.29 -13.43
N ALA A 80 22.80 22.72 -13.39
CA ALA A 80 22.37 24.07 -13.74
C ALA A 80 21.27 24.57 -12.81
N ASN A 81 21.27 25.85 -12.45
CA ASN A 81 20.19 26.46 -11.64
C ASN A 81 19.85 25.69 -10.35
N GLY A 82 20.86 25.10 -9.70
CA GLY A 82 20.68 24.27 -8.48
C GLY A 82 20.11 22.87 -8.73
N LYS A 83 20.09 22.38 -9.97
CA LYS A 83 19.52 21.09 -10.38
C LYS A 83 20.55 20.25 -11.13
N ILE A 84 20.35 18.93 -11.17
CA ILE A 84 21.15 17.96 -11.92
C ILE A 84 20.31 17.41 -13.08
N GLY A 85 20.81 17.50 -14.31
CA GLY A 85 20.28 16.85 -15.50
C GLY A 85 21.14 15.67 -15.90
N VAL A 86 20.51 14.55 -16.24
CA VAL A 86 21.13 13.35 -16.82
C VAL A 86 20.46 13.08 -18.17
N GLY A 87 21.21 13.20 -19.27
CA GLY A 87 20.65 13.13 -20.63
C GLY A 87 19.85 14.35 -21.08
N THR A 88 19.72 15.40 -20.25
CA THR A 88 19.01 16.66 -20.56
C THR A 88 19.85 17.88 -20.19
N LEU A 89 19.84 18.90 -21.06
CA LEU A 89 20.53 20.18 -20.84
C LEU A 89 19.67 21.22 -20.12
N ASN A 90 18.37 20.97 -19.97
CA ASN A 90 17.41 21.90 -19.37
C ASN A 90 16.67 21.22 -18.21
N PRO A 91 17.34 20.95 -17.08
CA PRO A 91 16.71 20.22 -15.97
C PRO A 91 15.56 21.02 -15.37
N VAL A 92 14.36 20.43 -15.34
CA VAL A 92 13.16 21.06 -14.74
C VAL A 92 13.04 20.71 -13.26
N PHE A 93 13.40 19.48 -12.88
CA PHE A 93 13.42 18.98 -11.51
C PHE A 93 14.84 18.96 -10.92
N SER A 94 14.97 18.83 -9.59
CA SER A 94 16.28 18.77 -8.92
C SER A 94 17.17 17.65 -9.43
N VAL A 95 16.56 16.54 -9.88
CA VAL A 95 17.18 15.54 -10.75
C VAL A 95 16.23 15.31 -11.93
N ASP A 96 16.69 15.56 -13.14
CA ASP A 96 15.92 15.39 -14.37
C ASP A 96 16.64 14.39 -15.30
N VAL A 97 15.93 13.40 -15.82
CA VAL A 97 16.52 12.28 -16.57
C VAL A 97 15.81 12.16 -17.92
N ALA A 98 16.54 12.33 -19.02
CA ALA A 98 16.07 12.03 -20.37
C ALA A 98 16.74 10.77 -20.96
N LYS A 99 17.88 10.36 -20.41
CA LYS A 99 18.59 9.08 -20.60
C LYS A 99 19.23 8.72 -19.25
N PRO A 100 19.38 7.45 -18.83
CA PRO A 100 19.24 6.19 -19.57
C PRO A 100 17.79 5.71 -19.74
N SER A 101 17.50 5.11 -20.90
CA SER A 101 16.16 4.65 -21.26
C SER A 101 16.00 3.14 -21.12
N THR A 102 14.92 2.69 -20.49
CA THR A 102 14.45 1.28 -20.55
C THR A 102 13.16 1.27 -21.35
N TRP A 103 13.02 0.40 -22.35
CA TRP A 103 11.87 0.39 -23.28
C TRP A 103 11.66 1.73 -24.02
N GLY A 104 12.74 2.46 -24.29
CA GLY A 104 12.67 3.80 -24.92
C GLY A 104 12.12 4.90 -24.01
N ARG A 105 11.96 4.63 -22.71
CA ARG A 105 11.43 5.58 -21.73
C ARG A 105 12.51 5.98 -20.73
N PRO A 106 12.64 7.26 -20.36
CA PRO A 106 13.58 7.67 -19.32
C PRO A 106 13.31 6.91 -18.02
N SER A 107 14.38 6.49 -17.36
CA SER A 107 14.28 5.66 -16.17
C SER A 107 15.32 6.02 -15.12
N ILE A 108 14.93 5.90 -13.85
CA ILE A 108 15.85 5.98 -12.71
C ILE A 108 15.76 4.68 -11.93
N GLY A 109 16.90 4.05 -11.65
CA GLY A 109 16.91 2.75 -11.02
C GLY A 109 18.31 2.22 -10.78
N GLY A 110 18.35 0.99 -10.29
CA GLY A 110 19.59 0.27 -10.03
C GLY A 110 19.38 -1.23 -10.15
N SER A 111 20.49 -1.94 -10.34
CA SER A 111 20.55 -3.40 -10.38
C SER A 111 21.60 -3.91 -9.41
N SER A 112 21.48 -5.18 -9.02
CA SER A 112 22.57 -5.91 -8.39
C SER A 112 23.75 -6.06 -9.35
N PRO A 113 24.98 -6.31 -8.86
CA PRO A 113 26.17 -6.42 -9.71
C PRO A 113 26.09 -7.47 -10.82
N ASP A 114 25.31 -8.53 -10.61
CA ASP A 114 25.04 -9.62 -11.55
C ASP A 114 23.82 -9.37 -12.46
N ASN A 115 23.18 -8.20 -12.35
CA ASN A 115 21.92 -7.83 -13.00
C ASN A 115 20.73 -8.76 -12.73
N SER A 116 20.83 -9.67 -11.75
CA SER A 116 19.74 -10.61 -11.45
C SER A 116 18.58 -9.93 -10.74
N LYS A 117 18.83 -8.86 -9.98
CA LYS A 117 17.83 -8.11 -9.21
C LYS A 117 17.86 -6.67 -9.66
N TRP A 118 16.70 -6.05 -9.81
CA TRP A 118 16.63 -4.68 -10.29
C TRP A 118 15.35 -4.00 -9.82
N PHE A 119 15.44 -2.68 -9.75
CA PHE A 119 14.35 -1.78 -9.45
C PHE A 119 14.54 -0.53 -10.30
N TYR A 120 13.51 -0.09 -11.00
CA TYR A 120 13.53 1.17 -11.71
C TYR A 120 12.14 1.80 -11.73
N MET A 121 12.13 3.12 -11.85
CA MET A 121 10.93 3.90 -12.12
C MET A 121 10.97 4.32 -13.58
N LEU A 122 9.87 4.11 -14.31
CA LEU A 122 9.72 4.57 -15.69
C LEU A 122 8.95 5.88 -15.72
N ILE A 123 9.51 6.87 -16.41
CA ILE A 123 8.84 8.14 -16.69
C ILE A 123 7.99 7.97 -17.95
N PRO A 124 6.72 8.40 -17.96
CA PRO A 124 5.88 8.31 -19.16
C PRO A 124 6.48 9.16 -20.29
N GLY A 125 6.60 8.58 -21.49
CA GLY A 125 7.18 9.24 -22.66
C GLY A 125 6.17 9.96 -23.56
N ASP A 126 4.89 9.61 -23.43
CA ASP A 126 3.76 10.19 -24.15
C ASP A 126 2.50 10.17 -23.26
N SER A 127 1.38 10.65 -23.79
CA SER A 127 0.10 10.73 -23.09
C SER A 127 -0.57 9.38 -22.78
N SER A 128 -0.07 8.27 -23.33
CA SER A 128 -0.63 6.93 -23.15
C SER A 128 0.19 6.07 -22.18
N ALA A 129 1.42 6.47 -21.86
CA ALA A 129 2.28 5.78 -20.90
C ALA A 129 1.91 6.12 -19.44
N SER A 130 1.97 5.13 -18.55
CA SER A 130 1.84 5.32 -17.10
C SER A 130 3.19 5.52 -16.43
N ALA A 131 3.27 6.31 -15.35
CA ALA A 131 4.46 6.28 -14.50
C ALA A 131 4.48 4.96 -13.72
N ASP A 132 5.56 4.19 -13.88
CA ASP A 132 5.62 2.83 -13.33
C ASP A 132 6.72 2.71 -12.29
N ILE A 133 6.46 1.93 -11.25
CA ILE A 133 7.49 1.40 -10.35
C ILE A 133 7.65 -0.08 -10.70
N VAL A 134 8.79 -0.43 -11.28
CA VAL A 134 9.04 -1.78 -11.80
C VAL A 134 10.17 -2.43 -11.00
N ARG A 135 9.97 -3.71 -10.66
CA ARG A 135 10.98 -4.53 -10.01
C ARG A 135 11.15 -5.86 -10.72
N SER A 136 12.27 -6.52 -10.46
CA SER A 136 12.48 -7.90 -10.85
C SER A 136 11.48 -8.84 -10.16
N ASN A 137 11.06 -9.90 -10.86
CA ASN A 137 10.12 -10.90 -10.35
C ASN A 137 10.72 -11.84 -9.28
N ASN A 138 12.05 -11.85 -9.13
CA ASN A 138 12.77 -12.63 -8.13
C ASN A 138 13.00 -11.89 -6.79
N THR A 139 12.40 -10.71 -6.62
CA THR A 139 12.42 -9.93 -5.36
C THR A 139 11.01 -9.51 -4.96
N ASN A 140 10.83 -8.97 -3.75
CA ASN A 140 9.58 -8.34 -3.34
C ASN A 140 9.70 -6.83 -3.45
N LEU A 141 8.60 -6.14 -3.78
CA LEU A 141 8.50 -4.69 -3.60
C LEU A 141 8.04 -4.44 -2.17
N ARG A 142 8.68 -3.53 -1.43
CA ARG A 142 8.38 -3.32 -0.01
C ARG A 142 8.35 -1.84 0.34
N ILE A 143 7.38 -1.46 1.17
CA ILE A 143 7.37 -0.20 1.92
C ILE A 143 7.64 -0.59 3.37
N PHE A 144 8.69 -0.05 3.98
CA PHE A 144 9.09 -0.39 5.35
C PHE A 144 9.40 0.86 6.16
N THR A 145 9.33 0.69 7.48
CA THR A 145 9.86 1.64 8.46
C THR A 145 11.13 1.07 9.06
N GLU A 146 12.13 1.91 9.26
CA GLU A 146 13.36 1.57 9.98
C GLU A 146 13.42 2.40 11.27
N THR A 147 13.76 1.78 12.40
CA THR A 147 13.79 2.49 13.69
C THR A 147 14.98 3.45 13.85
N ALA A 148 16.05 3.24 13.09
CA ALA A 148 17.23 4.10 13.04
C ALA A 148 17.92 3.94 11.69
N ARG A 149 18.31 5.05 11.05
CA ARG A 149 18.87 5.07 9.69
C ARG A 149 20.09 4.13 9.55
N GLY A 150 20.00 3.14 8.66
CA GLY A 150 21.13 2.34 8.19
C GLY A 150 21.58 1.22 9.14
N GLY A 151 20.70 0.73 10.02
CA GLY A 151 21.02 -0.34 10.96
C GLY A 151 19.97 -0.64 12.03
N GLY A 152 18.82 0.05 12.01
CA GLY A 152 17.72 -0.20 12.94
C GLY A 152 16.88 -1.42 12.56
N THR A 153 15.88 -1.73 13.39
CA THR A 153 14.89 -2.76 13.07
C THR A 153 14.04 -2.30 11.89
N VAL A 154 13.96 -3.15 10.87
CA VAL A 154 13.15 -2.92 9.67
C VAL A 154 11.82 -3.67 9.80
N LYS A 155 10.71 -2.95 9.67
CA LYS A 155 9.35 -3.54 9.63
C LYS A 155 8.69 -3.23 8.30
N ALA A 156 8.38 -4.27 7.53
CA ALA A 156 7.58 -4.12 6.31
C ALA A 156 6.14 -3.73 6.69
N GLN A 157 5.65 -2.64 6.09
CA GLN A 157 4.29 -2.15 6.24
C GLN A 157 3.42 -2.66 5.09
N VAL A 158 3.95 -2.58 3.86
CA VAL A 158 3.32 -3.14 2.65
C VAL A 158 4.35 -3.96 1.89
N VAL A 159 3.94 -5.14 1.41
CA VAL A 159 4.78 -6.05 0.61
C VAL A 159 4.00 -6.48 -0.62
N VAL A 160 4.61 -6.39 -1.80
CA VAL A 160 4.16 -7.10 -3.00
C VAL A 160 5.17 -8.20 -3.30
N THR A 161 4.78 -9.46 -3.11
CA THR A 161 5.66 -10.63 -3.23
C THR A 161 5.99 -10.95 -4.69
N GLY A 162 7.07 -11.70 -4.92
CA GLY A 162 7.50 -12.13 -6.26
C GLY A 162 6.38 -12.77 -7.11
N ASP A 163 5.47 -13.51 -6.47
CA ASP A 163 4.27 -14.15 -7.03
C ASP A 163 3.02 -13.26 -7.11
N GLY A 164 3.13 -11.97 -6.73
CA GLY A 164 2.09 -10.96 -6.95
C GLY A 164 1.10 -10.76 -5.80
N LYS A 165 1.32 -11.35 -4.63
CA LYS A 165 0.46 -11.14 -3.46
C LYS A 165 0.80 -9.85 -2.73
N VAL A 166 -0.20 -9.18 -2.19
CA VAL A 166 -0.08 -7.95 -1.41
C VAL A 166 -0.30 -8.26 0.07
N GLY A 167 0.72 -8.05 0.90
CA GLY A 167 0.63 -8.11 2.35
C GLY A 167 0.64 -6.72 2.97
N ILE A 168 -0.28 -6.43 3.89
CA ILE A 168 -0.28 -5.22 4.72
C ILE A 168 -0.14 -5.66 6.18
N GLY A 169 0.94 -5.22 6.85
CA GLY A 169 1.28 -5.69 8.20
C GLY A 169 1.74 -7.15 8.28
N THR A 170 1.95 -7.81 7.14
CA THR A 170 2.49 -9.17 7.01
C THR A 170 3.51 -9.21 5.88
N SER A 171 4.61 -9.96 6.06
CA SER A 171 5.64 -10.18 5.05
C SER A 171 5.44 -11.46 4.23
N ASN A 172 4.53 -12.34 4.66
CA ASN A 172 4.22 -13.62 4.05
C ASN A 172 2.70 -13.78 3.88
N PRO A 173 2.08 -13.05 2.92
CA PRO A 173 0.64 -13.08 2.71
C PRO A 173 0.15 -14.48 2.29
N ALA A 174 -0.87 -14.99 2.96
CA ALA A 174 -1.48 -16.29 2.63
C ALA A 174 -2.41 -16.18 1.40
N GLN A 175 -3.05 -15.02 1.21
CA GLN A 175 -3.99 -14.72 0.12
C GLN A 175 -3.42 -13.63 -0.80
N THR A 176 -4.05 -13.40 -1.96
CA THR A 176 -3.65 -12.34 -2.91
C THR A 176 -3.63 -10.95 -2.27
N LEU A 177 -4.56 -10.68 -1.35
CA LEU A 177 -4.49 -9.55 -0.44
C LEU A 177 -4.64 -10.10 0.98
N ASP A 178 -3.66 -9.84 1.83
CA ASP A 178 -3.65 -10.27 3.23
C ASP A 178 -3.33 -9.07 4.12
N VAL A 179 -4.29 -8.71 4.98
CA VAL A 179 -4.16 -7.61 5.93
C VAL A 179 -4.11 -8.19 7.32
N ASN A 180 -2.94 -8.12 7.95
CA ASN A 180 -2.78 -8.50 9.35
C ASN A 180 -3.20 -7.33 10.25
N GLY A 181 -4.51 -7.18 10.42
CA GLY A 181 -5.10 -6.11 11.23
C GLY A 181 -6.56 -5.84 10.88
N LYS A 182 -7.07 -4.69 11.33
CA LYS A 182 -8.42 -4.21 10.99
C LYS A 182 -8.36 -3.31 9.75
N THR A 183 -9.34 -3.45 8.87
CA THR A 183 -9.54 -2.55 7.73
C THR A 183 -10.74 -1.65 8.02
N LYS A 184 -10.58 -0.34 7.83
CA LYS A 184 -11.68 0.63 7.91
C LYS A 184 -11.96 1.15 6.50
N THR A 185 -13.19 0.97 6.03
CA THR A 185 -13.65 1.45 4.72
C THR A 185 -15.05 2.04 4.85
N SER A 186 -15.41 3.00 3.99
CA SER A 186 -16.78 3.51 3.90
C SER A 186 -17.73 2.51 3.24
N GLU A 187 -17.20 1.72 2.32
CA GLU A 187 -17.95 0.72 1.57
C GLU A 187 -17.02 -0.47 1.21
N LEU A 188 -17.54 -1.68 1.31
CA LEU A 188 -16.86 -2.91 0.91
C LEU A 188 -17.80 -3.75 0.06
N GLU A 189 -17.48 -3.92 -1.21
CA GLU A 189 -18.17 -4.86 -2.09
C GLU A 189 -17.42 -6.19 -2.10
N VAL A 190 -18.13 -7.29 -1.81
CA VAL A 190 -17.61 -8.65 -1.95
C VAL A 190 -18.50 -9.39 -2.95
N SER A 191 -17.96 -9.72 -4.12
CA SER A 191 -18.73 -10.33 -5.21
C SER A 191 -19.07 -11.82 -5.00
N ARG A 192 -18.62 -12.41 -3.90
CA ARG A 192 -18.71 -13.84 -3.56
C ARG A 192 -18.94 -13.99 -2.05
N ASP A 193 -18.46 -15.08 -1.49
CA ASP A 193 -18.69 -15.46 -0.09
C ASP A 193 -17.91 -14.58 0.89
N VAL A 194 -18.53 -14.32 2.05
CA VAL A 194 -17.91 -13.67 3.21
C VAL A 194 -17.78 -14.71 4.31
N LYS A 195 -16.56 -14.91 4.84
CA LYS A 195 -16.31 -15.76 6.01
C LYS A 195 -15.99 -14.88 7.22
N VAL A 196 -16.81 -14.99 8.26
CA VAL A 196 -16.59 -14.32 9.54
C VAL A 196 -16.15 -15.39 10.55
N LYS A 197 -15.00 -15.18 11.19
CA LYS A 197 -14.40 -16.16 12.11
C LYS A 197 -15.09 -16.19 13.48
N GLU A 198 -15.53 -15.02 13.93
CA GLU A 198 -16.14 -14.78 15.23
C GLU A 198 -17.49 -14.09 15.00
N ASP A 199 -17.74 -12.97 15.66
CA ASP A 199 -19.04 -12.30 15.62
C ASP A 199 -19.19 -11.34 14.43
N LEU A 200 -20.42 -11.24 13.92
CA LEU A 200 -20.86 -10.20 13.01
C LEU A 200 -21.63 -9.15 13.79
N ASP A 201 -21.04 -7.97 13.97
CA ASP A 201 -21.70 -6.79 14.55
C ASP A 201 -22.18 -5.85 13.44
N VAL A 202 -23.45 -5.45 13.50
CA VAL A 202 -24.09 -4.58 12.51
C VAL A 202 -24.80 -3.44 13.23
N ASP A 203 -24.16 -2.27 13.27
CA ASP A 203 -24.72 -1.02 13.79
C ASP A 203 -25.67 -0.39 12.75
N GLY A 204 -26.78 -1.07 12.46
CA GLY A 204 -27.72 -0.68 11.42
C GLY A 204 -28.72 -1.77 11.07
N THR A 205 -29.10 -1.82 9.79
CA THR A 205 -30.05 -2.83 9.29
C THR A 205 -29.36 -3.82 8.36
N VAL A 206 -29.79 -5.08 8.40
CA VAL A 206 -29.36 -6.13 7.46
C VAL A 206 -30.42 -6.32 6.40
N THR A 207 -30.05 -6.16 5.12
CA THR A 207 -30.93 -6.44 3.98
C THR A 207 -30.47 -7.70 3.25
N ILE A 208 -31.34 -8.72 3.16
CA ILE A 208 -31.04 -9.98 2.46
C ILE A 208 -32.02 -10.14 1.29
N ARG A 209 -31.50 -10.05 0.06
CA ARG A 209 -32.33 -10.06 -1.17
C ARG A 209 -32.46 -11.43 -1.81
N GLY A 210 -31.54 -12.37 -1.53
CA GLY A 210 -31.52 -13.71 -2.13
C GLY A 210 -32.65 -14.63 -1.64
N GLY A 211 -32.94 -15.67 -2.43
CA GLY A 211 -34.04 -16.62 -2.17
C GLY A 211 -35.37 -16.07 -2.68
N VAL A 212 -36.34 -15.90 -1.78
CA VAL A 212 -37.66 -15.30 -2.08
C VAL A 212 -38.15 -14.54 -0.84
N PRO A 213 -37.56 -13.37 -0.50
CA PRO A 213 -38.04 -12.56 0.62
C PRO A 213 -39.50 -12.11 0.37
N GLY A 214 -40.25 -11.89 1.46
CA GLY A 214 -41.63 -11.42 1.36
C GLY A 214 -42.15 -10.90 2.69
N PRO A 215 -43.21 -10.07 2.69
CA PRO A 215 -43.80 -9.53 3.92
C PRO A 215 -44.15 -10.65 4.91
N GLY A 216 -43.74 -10.50 6.17
CA GLY A 216 -44.03 -11.45 7.25
C GLY A 216 -43.22 -12.75 7.20
N LYS A 217 -42.35 -12.96 6.22
CA LYS A 217 -41.44 -14.11 6.20
C LYS A 217 -40.30 -13.93 7.20
N VAL A 218 -39.84 -15.05 7.73
CA VAL A 218 -38.66 -15.12 8.61
C VAL A 218 -37.60 -16.00 7.97
N LEU A 219 -36.33 -15.76 8.30
CA LEU A 219 -35.27 -16.70 7.96
C LEU A 219 -35.32 -17.85 8.96
N THR A 220 -35.43 -19.07 8.43
CA THR A 220 -35.44 -20.30 9.25
C THR A 220 -34.30 -21.20 8.78
N SER A 221 -33.49 -21.64 9.72
CA SER A 221 -32.41 -22.60 9.48
C SER A 221 -32.98 -24.00 9.27
N ASP A 222 -32.43 -24.73 8.32
CA ASP A 222 -32.57 -26.18 8.23
C ASP A 222 -31.55 -26.89 9.14
N GLY A 223 -31.48 -28.23 9.03
CA GLY A 223 -30.57 -29.07 9.79
C GLY A 223 -29.10 -28.96 9.39
N ASP A 224 -28.81 -28.37 8.22
CA ASP A 224 -27.45 -28.16 7.70
C ASP A 224 -26.94 -26.74 7.99
N GLY A 225 -27.76 -25.90 8.64
CA GLY A 225 -27.42 -24.51 8.96
C GLY A 225 -27.74 -23.52 7.84
N ASN A 226 -28.39 -23.94 6.75
CA ASN A 226 -28.78 -23.04 5.67
C ASN A 226 -30.10 -22.35 6.04
N ALA A 227 -30.13 -21.02 5.91
CA ALA A 227 -31.34 -20.24 6.15
C ALA A 227 -32.13 -20.03 4.85
N SER A 228 -33.46 -20.16 4.92
CA SER A 228 -34.36 -19.81 3.82
C SER A 228 -35.55 -18.98 4.32
N TRP A 229 -36.13 -18.18 3.42
CA TRP A 229 -37.31 -17.35 3.73
C TRP A 229 -38.57 -18.21 3.80
N GLN A 230 -39.04 -18.47 5.01
CA GLN A 230 -40.23 -19.28 5.29
C GLN A 230 -41.35 -18.43 5.88
N ALA A 231 -42.60 -18.89 5.72
CA ALA A 231 -43.67 -18.38 6.56
C ALA A 231 -43.37 -18.75 8.03
N PRO A 232 -43.71 -17.90 9.00
CA PRO A 232 -43.56 -18.25 10.41
C PRO A 232 -44.29 -19.56 10.69
N ALA A 233 -43.64 -20.49 11.38
CA ALA A 233 -44.32 -21.71 11.83
C ALA A 233 -45.55 -21.28 12.63
N ALA A 234 -46.72 -21.83 12.30
CA ALA A 234 -47.87 -21.70 13.17
C ALA A 234 -47.47 -22.30 14.51
N GLY A 235 -47.46 -21.50 15.58
CA GLY A 235 -47.16 -21.99 16.92
C GLY A 235 -48.04 -23.19 17.28
N PRO A 236 -47.65 -24.01 18.28
CA PRO A 236 -48.46 -25.14 18.70
C PRO A 236 -49.83 -24.61 19.12
N ARG A 237 -50.82 -24.76 18.24
CA ARG A 237 -52.21 -24.62 18.61
C ARG A 237 -52.55 -25.94 19.25
N GLU A 238 -52.68 -25.98 20.57
CA GLU A 238 -53.49 -27.05 21.17
C GLU A 238 -54.85 -26.94 20.50
N GLN A 239 -55.11 -27.89 19.59
CA GLN A 239 -56.35 -27.89 18.85
C GLN A 239 -57.42 -28.39 19.80
N PHE A 240 -58.16 -27.47 20.40
CA PHE A 240 -59.34 -27.83 21.18
C PHE A 240 -60.49 -28.13 20.21
N SER A 241 -61.00 -29.36 20.28
CA SER A 241 -62.26 -29.71 19.63
C SER A 241 -63.39 -29.54 20.63
N PHE A 242 -64.44 -28.82 20.21
CA PHE A 242 -65.66 -28.68 21.00
C PHE A 242 -66.64 -29.80 20.63
N GLY A 243 -67.05 -30.57 21.62
CA GLY A 243 -67.91 -31.75 21.45
C GLY A 243 -69.38 -31.50 21.74
N GLY A 244 -69.79 -30.25 21.93
CA GLY A 244 -71.15 -29.85 22.31
C GLY A 244 -71.32 -29.55 23.80
N ILE A 245 -72.57 -29.25 24.19
CA ILE A 245 -73.00 -28.99 25.57
C ILE A 245 -74.19 -29.90 25.87
N TYR A 246 -74.30 -30.37 27.11
CA TYR A 246 -75.49 -31.03 27.64
C TYR A 246 -75.82 -30.51 29.04
N MET A 247 -77.05 -30.76 29.48
CA MET A 247 -77.50 -30.40 30.83
C MET A 247 -78.19 -31.58 31.50
N VAL A 248 -77.85 -31.83 32.76
CA VAL A 248 -78.49 -32.85 33.60
C VAL A 248 -79.28 -32.18 34.72
N VAL A 249 -80.34 -32.83 35.18
CA VAL A 249 -81.12 -32.35 36.33
C VAL A 249 -80.36 -32.64 37.64
N GLY A 250 -80.16 -31.60 38.46
CA GLY A 250 -79.62 -31.67 39.81
C GLY A 250 -80.67 -32.10 40.87
N ASP A 251 -80.22 -32.62 42.01
CA ASP A 251 -81.07 -33.38 42.95
C ASP A 251 -81.97 -32.51 43.85
N TRP A 252 -83.28 -32.80 43.84
CA TRP A 252 -84.11 -32.63 45.04
C TRP A 252 -85.29 -33.60 45.07
N SER A 253 -85.04 -34.91 45.19
CA SER A 253 -85.94 -35.94 45.77
C SER A 253 -86.41 -37.11 44.89
N THR A 254 -86.32 -37.12 43.56
CA THR A 254 -86.76 -38.32 42.77
C THR A 254 -86.11 -38.56 41.39
N ASN A 255 -85.17 -37.74 40.90
CA ASN A 255 -84.70 -37.81 39.49
C ASN A 255 -83.19 -37.71 39.27
N ARG A 256 -82.40 -38.62 39.84
CA ARG A 256 -80.96 -38.66 39.57
C ARG A 256 -80.66 -38.95 38.09
N GLY A 257 -79.86 -38.08 37.47
CA GLY A 257 -79.22 -38.35 36.18
C GLY A 257 -80.13 -38.28 34.95
N ARG A 258 -81.34 -37.69 35.05
CA ARG A 258 -82.15 -37.46 33.85
C ARG A 258 -81.52 -36.38 32.98
N CYS A 259 -81.51 -36.64 31.69
CA CYS A 259 -81.00 -35.71 30.70
C CYS A 259 -82.03 -34.61 30.43
N ALA A 260 -81.70 -33.36 30.75
CA ALA A 260 -82.56 -32.21 30.52
C ALA A 260 -82.37 -31.65 29.10
N VAL A 261 -81.12 -31.55 28.67
CA VAL A 261 -80.74 -31.15 27.32
C VAL A 261 -79.68 -32.10 26.83
N VAL A 262 -80.02 -32.89 25.81
CA VAL A 262 -79.07 -33.80 25.18
C VAL A 262 -77.98 -33.03 24.44
N ASN A 263 -76.77 -33.58 24.44
CA ASN A 263 -75.75 -33.13 23.51
C ASN A 263 -76.19 -33.53 22.09
N PRO A 264 -76.33 -32.57 21.15
CA PRO A 264 -76.73 -32.88 19.77
C PRO A 264 -75.81 -33.88 19.06
N ALA A 265 -74.53 -33.94 19.46
CA ALA A 265 -73.55 -34.85 18.87
C ALA A 265 -73.73 -36.32 19.30
N THR A 266 -74.38 -36.58 20.43
CA THR A 266 -74.56 -37.95 20.97
C THR A 266 -76.02 -38.34 21.16
N GLY A 267 -76.95 -37.38 21.07
CA GLY A 267 -78.36 -37.59 21.40
C GLY A 267 -78.60 -37.96 22.87
N SER A 268 -77.61 -37.74 23.75
CA SER A 268 -77.65 -38.11 25.17
C SER A 268 -76.94 -37.04 26.03
N CYS A 269 -77.05 -37.14 27.37
CA CYS A 269 -76.31 -36.28 28.29
C CYS A 269 -74.91 -36.81 28.57
N ALA A 270 -74.14 -36.97 27.50
CA ALA A 270 -72.77 -37.42 27.56
C ALA A 270 -71.96 -36.76 26.45
N CYS A 271 -70.65 -36.66 26.68
CA CYS A 271 -69.72 -36.25 25.65
C CYS A 271 -69.53 -37.34 24.59
N PRO A 272 -69.21 -36.97 23.33
CA PRO A 272 -68.82 -37.95 22.32
C PRO A 272 -67.63 -38.79 22.82
N VAL A 273 -67.50 -40.01 22.32
CA VAL A 273 -66.40 -40.90 22.70
C VAL A 273 -65.05 -40.21 22.45
N GLY A 274 -64.21 -40.15 23.49
CA GLY A 274 -62.90 -39.50 23.44
C GLY A 274 -62.89 -38.00 23.78
N TYR A 275 -64.03 -37.42 24.17
CA TYR A 275 -64.12 -36.07 24.73
C TYR A 275 -64.26 -36.14 26.26
N GLY A 276 -63.59 -35.24 26.98
CA GLY A 276 -63.81 -35.01 28.41
C GLY A 276 -64.99 -34.06 28.64
N SER A 277 -65.62 -34.15 29.81
CA SER A 277 -66.67 -33.23 30.25
C SER A 277 -66.10 -32.20 31.23
N GLY A 278 -66.36 -30.92 30.99
CA GLY A 278 -66.10 -29.82 31.92
C GLY A 278 -67.41 -29.25 32.43
N TYR A 279 -67.50 -28.96 33.73
CA TYR A 279 -68.62 -28.23 34.29
C TYR A 279 -68.60 -26.79 33.78
N LEU A 280 -69.73 -26.31 33.27
CA LEU A 280 -69.89 -24.95 32.75
C LEU A 280 -70.50 -24.05 33.81
N SER A 281 -71.69 -24.40 34.30
CA SER A 281 -72.46 -23.62 35.26
C SER A 281 -73.67 -24.39 35.76
N ASP A 282 -74.26 -23.88 36.83
CA ASP A 282 -75.57 -24.28 37.33
C ASP A 282 -76.53 -23.10 37.16
N PRO A 283 -77.24 -23.02 36.03
CA PRO A 283 -78.07 -21.85 35.71
C PRO A 283 -79.29 -21.68 36.62
N TYR A 284 -79.65 -22.68 37.45
CA TYR A 284 -80.90 -22.67 38.24
C TYR A 284 -80.69 -23.03 39.73
N GLY A 285 -79.50 -22.79 40.29
CA GLY A 285 -79.26 -22.85 41.74
C GLY A 285 -79.47 -24.23 42.37
N GLY A 286 -79.08 -25.29 41.65
CA GLY A 286 -78.99 -26.67 42.09
C GLY A 286 -79.89 -27.61 41.31
N TYR A 287 -80.70 -27.06 40.39
CA TYR A 287 -81.68 -27.83 39.62
C TYR A 287 -81.17 -28.32 38.26
N TYR A 288 -80.18 -27.64 37.66
CA TYR A 288 -79.57 -28.09 36.40
C TYR A 288 -78.07 -27.86 36.42
N ASP A 289 -77.30 -28.87 36.06
CA ASP A 289 -75.85 -28.74 35.84
C ASP A 289 -75.55 -28.78 34.34
N ALA A 290 -75.00 -27.70 33.82
CA ALA A 290 -74.56 -27.60 32.44
C ALA A 290 -73.10 -28.03 32.30
N TYR A 291 -72.83 -28.87 31.30
CA TYR A 291 -71.50 -29.39 31.00
C TYR A 291 -71.15 -29.12 29.53
N TYR A 292 -69.89 -28.78 29.27
CA TYR A 292 -69.34 -28.70 27.92
C TYR A 292 -68.38 -29.87 27.67
N CYS A 293 -68.31 -30.30 26.42
CA CYS A 293 -67.44 -31.38 26.00
C CYS A 293 -66.23 -30.82 25.26
N TYR A 294 -65.04 -31.23 25.66
CA TYR A 294 -63.79 -30.78 25.06
C TYR A 294 -62.86 -31.97 24.80
N LYS A 295 -62.04 -31.83 23.77
CA LYS A 295 -60.94 -32.75 23.49
C LYS A 295 -59.72 -31.93 23.11
N ILE A 296 -58.61 -32.22 23.78
CA ILE A 296 -57.29 -31.70 23.43
C ILE A 296 -56.74 -32.65 22.36
N ASN A 297 -56.52 -32.13 21.16
CA ASN A 297 -55.94 -32.88 20.04
C ASN A 297 -54.42 -32.81 20.03
#